data_AF-A0A7V1D4W9-F1
#
_entry.id   AF-A0A7V1D4W9-F1
#
_cell.length_a   1.000
_cell.length_b   1.000
_cell.length_c   1.000
_cell.angle_alpha   90.00
_cell.angle_beta   90.00
_cell.angle_gamma   90.00
#
_symmetry.space_group_name_H-M   'P 1'
#
loop_
_entity.id
_entity.type
_entity.pdbx_description
1 polymer ?
#
loop_
_entity_poly.entity_id
_entity_poly.type
_entity_poly.pdbx_seq_one_letter_code
_entity_poly.pdbx_strand_id
1 'polypeptide(L)'
;DLQAPDLENRTAILYKKLESEGASLPDNVVRYIAGTVTTNVRELEGTLIRLLAYASLTKAEINIDVAQKVLSDSFAPSKPDVTIVTIQKKTADFFNIDLPMMKAKKKTSHIALARQVAMYLSRSLTDSSLKVIGGEFGGRDHSTVIHACDLVSRKMSADAGFREKIDSLSASLLY
;
A
#
# COMPACT_ATOMS: atom_id res chain seq x y z
N ASP A 1 9.39 -9.97 -1.10
CA ASP A 1 9.06 -10.43 -2.46
C ASP A 1 8.04 -11.55 -2.41
N LEU A 2 6.77 -11.20 -2.60
CA LEU A 2 5.72 -12.15 -2.95
C LEU A 2 5.52 -12.00 -4.45
N GLN A 3 6.06 -12.93 -5.24
CA GLN A 3 5.75 -13.00 -6.66
C GLN A 3 4.23 -13.17 -6.84
N ALA A 4 3.66 -12.49 -7.82
CA ALA A 4 2.28 -12.71 -8.20
C ALA A 4 2.09 -14.19 -8.57
N PRO A 5 1.12 -14.91 -7.98
CA PRO A 5 0.88 -16.30 -8.34
C PRO A 5 0.48 -16.38 -9.81
N ASP A 6 0.83 -17.45 -10.52
CA ASP A 6 0.29 -17.73 -11.86
C ASP A 6 -1.24 -17.92 -11.83
N LEU A 7 -1.88 -17.96 -13.00
CA LEU A 7 -3.34 -18.05 -13.12
C LEU A 7 -3.91 -19.30 -12.42
N GLU A 8 -3.21 -20.42 -12.50
CA GLU A 8 -3.62 -21.70 -11.92
C GLU A 8 -3.60 -21.62 -10.38
N ASN A 9 -2.53 -21.06 -9.83
CA ASN A 9 -2.39 -20.81 -8.41
C ASN A 9 -3.42 -19.81 -7.89
N ARG A 10 -3.70 -18.72 -8.62
CA ARG A 10 -4.78 -17.77 -8.25
C ARG A 10 -6.15 -18.44 -8.24
N THR A 11 -6.43 -19.30 -9.21
CA THR A 11 -7.67 -20.07 -9.28
C THR A 11 -7.79 -21.02 -8.09
N ALA A 12 -6.73 -21.75 -7.74
CA ALA A 12 -6.69 -22.65 -6.59
C ALA A 12 -6.90 -21.91 -5.26
N ILE A 13 -6.30 -20.72 -5.10
CA ILE A 13 -6.51 -19.85 -3.93
C ILE A 13 -7.99 -19.47 -3.80
N LEU A 14 -8.62 -19.02 -4.89
CA LEU A 14 -10.04 -18.66 -4.89
C LEU A 14 -10.94 -19.85 -4.52
N TYR A 15 -10.67 -21.04 -5.05
CA TYR A 15 -11.43 -22.24 -4.70
C TYR A 15 -11.30 -22.62 -3.22
N LYS A 16 -10.07 -22.60 -2.68
CA LYS A 16 -9.85 -22.84 -1.25
C LYS A 16 -10.56 -21.80 -0.39
N LYS A 17 -10.59 -20.55 -0.84
CA LYS A 17 -11.29 -19.49 -0.12
C LYS A 17 -12.81 -19.68 -0.17
N LEU A 18 -13.37 -20.02 -1.32
CA LEU A 18 -14.80 -20.36 -1.47
C LEU A 18 -15.23 -21.50 -0.54
N GLU A 19 -14.43 -22.57 -0.46
CA GLU A 19 -14.66 -23.68 0.47
C GLU A 19 -14.70 -23.19 1.93
N SER A 20 -13.76 -22.32 2.33
CA SER A 20 -13.73 -21.77 3.69
C SER A 20 -14.92 -20.87 4.03
N GLU A 21 -15.49 -20.19 3.03
CA GLU A 21 -16.66 -19.32 3.19
C GLU A 21 -17.99 -20.09 3.03
N GLY A 22 -17.94 -21.40 2.71
CA GLY A 22 -19.13 -22.19 2.43
C GLY A 22 -19.91 -21.71 1.20
N ALA A 23 -19.22 -21.07 0.25
CA ALA A 23 -19.80 -20.47 -0.95
C ALA A 23 -19.35 -21.21 -2.22
N SER A 24 -20.12 -21.05 -3.29
CA SER A 24 -19.76 -21.54 -4.62
C SER A 24 -19.95 -20.47 -5.67
N LEU A 25 -19.13 -20.52 -6.72
CA LEU A 25 -19.21 -19.63 -7.86
C LEU A 25 -19.12 -20.44 -9.16
N PRO A 26 -19.75 -19.96 -10.25
CA PRO A 26 -19.49 -20.51 -11.58
C PRO A 26 -17.99 -20.45 -11.94
N ASP A 27 -17.46 -21.53 -12.55
CA ASP A 27 -16.03 -21.64 -12.89
C ASP A 27 -15.55 -20.49 -13.81
N ASN A 28 -16.39 -20.06 -14.75
CA ASN A 28 -16.08 -18.90 -15.60
C ASN A 28 -15.90 -17.61 -14.79
N VAL A 29 -16.65 -17.41 -13.70
CA VAL A 29 -16.50 -16.25 -12.80
C VAL A 29 -15.21 -16.35 -12.01
N VAL A 30 -14.88 -17.54 -11.48
CA VAL A 30 -13.62 -17.77 -10.75
C VAL A 30 -12.42 -17.49 -11.66
N ARG A 31 -12.43 -18.03 -12.88
CA ARG A 31 -11.39 -17.79 -13.89
C ARG A 31 -11.31 -16.33 -14.30
N TYR A 32 -12.46 -15.65 -14.43
CA TYR A 32 -12.49 -14.22 -14.73
C TYR A 32 -11.82 -13.39 -13.63
N ILE A 33 -12.13 -13.65 -12.36
CA ILE A 33 -11.49 -12.96 -11.23
C ILE A 33 -9.99 -13.25 -11.20
N ALA A 34 -9.58 -14.52 -11.33
CA ALA A 34 -8.19 -14.92 -11.36
C ALA A 34 -7.42 -14.33 -12.56
N GLY A 35 -8.07 -14.15 -13.71
CA GLY A 35 -7.48 -13.50 -14.88
C GLY A 35 -7.31 -12.00 -14.73
N THR A 36 -8.22 -11.35 -14.00
CA THR A 36 -8.28 -9.89 -13.88
C THR A 36 -7.44 -9.37 -12.70
N VAL A 37 -7.42 -10.07 -11.57
CA VAL A 37 -6.69 -9.65 -10.36
C VAL A 37 -5.33 -10.35 -10.30
N THR A 38 -4.28 -9.67 -10.78
CA THR A 38 -2.94 -10.24 -10.92
C THR A 38 -1.89 -9.64 -9.96
N THR A 39 -2.31 -8.76 -9.07
CA THR A 39 -1.43 -7.97 -8.19
C THR A 39 -0.89 -8.78 -7.02
N ASN A 40 -1.75 -9.19 -6.08
CA ASN A 40 -1.39 -9.97 -4.90
C ASN A 40 -2.58 -10.78 -4.36
N VAL A 41 -2.27 -11.77 -3.50
CA VAL A 41 -3.25 -12.71 -2.93
C VAL A 41 -4.33 -12.00 -2.10
N ARG A 42 -3.98 -10.96 -1.35
CA ARG A 42 -4.93 -10.21 -0.51
C ARG A 42 -5.98 -9.50 -1.37
N GLU A 43 -5.58 -8.89 -2.47
CA GLU A 43 -6.51 -8.23 -3.39
C GLU A 43 -7.40 -9.24 -4.12
N LEU A 44 -6.84 -10.39 -4.48
CA LEU A 44 -7.57 -11.51 -5.09
C LEU A 44 -8.69 -12.02 -4.15
N GLU A 45 -8.34 -12.34 -2.91
CA GLU A 45 -9.31 -12.78 -1.90
C GLU A 45 -10.30 -11.68 -1.53
N GLY A 46 -9.84 -10.43 -1.40
CA GLY A 46 -10.71 -9.29 -1.11
C GLY A 46 -11.75 -9.04 -2.22
N THR A 47 -11.36 -9.25 -3.48
CA THR A 47 -12.28 -9.16 -4.62
C THR A 47 -13.36 -10.24 -4.57
N LEU A 48 -12.98 -11.48 -4.24
CA LEU A 48 -13.92 -12.57 -4.04
C LEU A 48 -14.94 -12.24 -2.94
N ILE A 49 -14.47 -11.79 -1.77
CA ILE A 49 -15.34 -11.46 -0.64
C ILE A 49 -16.30 -10.31 -0.98
N ARG A 50 -15.82 -9.28 -1.69
CA ARG A 50 -16.67 -8.19 -2.17
C ARG A 50 -17.76 -8.67 -3.12
N LEU A 51 -17.44 -9.59 -4.03
CA LEU A 51 -18.42 -10.16 -4.96
C LEU A 51 -19.50 -10.95 -4.21
N LEU A 52 -19.11 -11.81 -3.26
CA LEU A 52 -20.04 -12.58 -2.44
C LEU A 52 -20.95 -11.65 -1.60
N ALA A 53 -20.36 -10.60 -0.99
CA ALA A 53 -21.11 -9.61 -0.23
C ALA A 53 -22.10 -8.83 -1.10
N TYR A 54 -21.68 -8.38 -2.29
CA TYR A 54 -22.56 -7.67 -3.22
C TYR A 54 -23.76 -8.54 -3.63
N ALA A 55 -23.51 -9.80 -3.98
CA ALA A 55 -24.56 -10.73 -4.37
C ALA A 55 -25.53 -11.01 -3.23
N SER A 56 -25.01 -11.18 -2.01
CA SER A 56 -25.83 -11.36 -0.80
C SER A 56 -26.73 -10.15 -0.53
N LEU A 57 -26.19 -8.93 -0.60
CA LEU A 57 -26.91 -7.69 -0.33
C LEU A 57 -27.96 -7.37 -1.40
N THR A 58 -27.63 -7.61 -2.67
CA THR A 58 -28.52 -7.30 -3.81
C THR A 58 -29.45 -8.44 -4.18
N LYS A 59 -29.25 -9.63 -3.58
CA LYS A 59 -29.90 -10.89 -3.98
C LYS A 59 -29.72 -11.20 -5.47
N ALA A 60 -28.62 -10.73 -6.07
CA ALA A 60 -28.29 -10.98 -7.46
C ALA A 60 -27.65 -12.36 -7.62
N GLU A 61 -27.98 -13.04 -8.70
CA GLU A 61 -27.27 -14.25 -9.11
C GLU A 61 -25.87 -13.88 -9.60
N ILE A 62 -24.86 -14.62 -9.14
CA ILE A 62 -23.47 -14.31 -9.51
C ILE A 62 -23.17 -14.84 -10.90
N ASN A 63 -22.95 -13.92 -11.84
CA ASN A 63 -22.53 -14.18 -13.21
C ASN A 63 -21.38 -13.23 -13.61
N ILE A 64 -20.91 -13.35 -14.86
CA ILE A 64 -19.82 -12.51 -15.38
C ILE A 64 -20.17 -11.01 -15.33
N ASP A 65 -21.41 -10.62 -15.61
CA ASP A 65 -21.82 -9.21 -15.61
C ASP A 65 -21.77 -8.61 -14.20
N VAL A 66 -22.24 -9.37 -13.19
CA VAL A 66 -22.15 -8.98 -11.78
C VAL A 66 -20.69 -8.90 -11.34
N ALA A 67 -19.87 -9.86 -11.73
CA ALA A 67 -18.44 -9.83 -11.45
C ALA A 67 -17.79 -8.60 -12.11
N GLN A 68 -18.06 -8.34 -13.38
CA GLN A 68 -17.56 -7.15 -14.09
C GLN A 68 -17.95 -5.86 -13.37
N LYS A 69 -19.20 -5.74 -12.92
CA LYS A 69 -19.68 -4.55 -12.19
C LYS A 69 -18.94 -4.35 -10.86
N VAL A 70 -18.79 -5.42 -10.07
CA VAL A 70 -18.10 -5.35 -8.77
C VAL A 70 -16.61 -5.05 -8.97
N LEU A 71 -16.01 -5.64 -10.01
CA LEU A 71 -14.62 -5.40 -10.34
C LEU A 71 -14.42 -3.99 -10.93
N SER A 72 -15.32 -3.47 -11.77
CA SER A 72 -15.21 -2.11 -12.32
C SER A 72 -15.28 -1.04 -11.24
N ASP A 73 -16.15 -1.22 -10.23
CA ASP A 73 -16.22 -0.33 -9.07
C ASP A 73 -14.97 -0.47 -8.18
N SER A 74 -14.35 -1.66 -8.16
CA SER A 74 -13.08 -1.93 -7.48
C SER A 74 -11.85 -1.44 -8.26
N PHE A 75 -12.00 -1.12 -9.55
CA PHE A 75 -10.99 -0.55 -10.44
C PHE A 75 -11.14 0.96 -10.67
N ALA A 76 -12.08 1.64 -9.98
CA ALA A 76 -11.86 3.06 -9.69
C ALA A 76 -10.43 3.16 -9.14
N PRO A 77 -9.55 4.01 -9.73
CA PRO A 77 -8.12 3.93 -9.51
C PRO A 77 -7.91 3.81 -8.00
N SER A 78 -7.43 2.65 -7.54
CA SER A 78 -7.10 2.51 -6.14
C SER A 78 -6.16 3.68 -5.87
N LYS A 79 -6.45 4.47 -4.83
CA LYS A 79 -5.53 5.50 -4.38
C LYS A 79 -4.14 4.88 -4.47
N PRO A 80 -3.20 5.46 -5.23
CA PRO A 80 -1.95 4.79 -5.53
C PRO A 80 -1.38 4.28 -4.21
N ASP A 81 -1.21 2.95 -4.10
CA ASP A 81 -0.75 2.33 -2.86
C ASP A 81 0.43 3.16 -2.37
N VAL A 82 0.30 3.71 -1.16
CA VAL A 82 1.34 4.57 -0.63
C VAL A 82 2.57 3.70 -0.41
N THR A 83 3.51 3.77 -1.33
CA THR A 83 4.77 3.03 -1.24
C THR A 83 5.87 3.89 -0.66
N ILE A 84 6.92 3.25 -0.11
CA ILE A 84 8.12 3.96 0.36
C ILE A 84 8.70 4.83 -0.77
N VAL A 85 8.66 4.36 -2.02
CA VAL A 85 9.17 5.11 -3.18
C VAL A 85 8.33 6.37 -3.45
N THR A 86 7.01 6.26 -3.41
CA THR A 86 6.10 7.42 -3.58
C THR A 86 6.31 8.44 -2.46
N ILE A 87 6.47 7.97 -1.21
CA ILE A 87 6.79 8.81 -0.05
C ILE A 87 8.13 9.53 -0.26
N GLN A 88 9.17 8.81 -0.69
CA GLN A 88 10.49 9.38 -0.94
C GLN A 88 10.42 10.50 -1.98
N LYS A 89 9.69 10.28 -3.09
CA LYS A 89 9.52 11.27 -4.15
C LYS A 89 8.80 12.52 -3.64
N LYS A 90 7.61 12.36 -3.07
CA LYS A 90 6.81 13.49 -2.54
C LYS A 90 7.55 14.26 -1.43
N THR A 91 8.25 13.54 -0.55
CA THR A 91 9.04 14.20 0.50
C THR A 91 10.26 14.92 -0.08
N ALA A 92 10.93 14.36 -1.10
CA ALA A 92 12.05 15.01 -1.77
C ALA A 92 11.60 16.33 -2.42
N ASP A 93 10.46 16.29 -3.14
CA ASP A 93 9.85 17.47 -3.76
C ASP A 93 9.46 18.51 -2.70
N PHE A 94 8.82 18.09 -1.60
CA PHE A 94 8.40 18.98 -0.50
C PHE A 94 9.58 19.71 0.16
N PHE A 95 10.70 19.02 0.36
CA PHE A 95 11.92 19.62 0.93
C PHE A 95 12.83 20.23 -0.13
N ASN A 96 12.46 20.22 -1.42
CA ASN A 96 13.30 20.69 -2.53
C ASN A 96 14.72 20.07 -2.51
N ILE A 97 14.78 18.74 -2.43
CA ILE A 97 16.03 17.98 -2.54
C ILE A 97 15.92 16.94 -3.66
N ASP A 98 17.04 16.58 -4.27
CA ASP A 98 17.03 15.52 -5.28
C ASP A 98 16.71 14.17 -4.66
N LEU A 99 15.84 13.38 -5.30
CA LEU A 99 15.44 12.04 -4.84
C LEU A 99 16.63 11.13 -4.47
N PRO A 100 17.77 11.08 -5.19
CA PRO A 100 18.94 10.29 -4.80
C PRO A 100 19.50 10.65 -3.40
N MET A 101 19.25 11.86 -2.90
CA MET A 101 19.68 12.27 -1.56
C MET A 101 18.97 11.48 -0.45
N MET A 102 17.83 10.85 -0.73
CA MET A 102 17.17 9.94 0.21
C MET A 102 18.04 8.72 0.55
N LYS A 103 18.84 8.26 -0.42
CA LYS A 103 19.76 7.11 -0.25
C LYS A 103 21.19 7.54 0.07
N ALA A 104 21.57 8.79 -0.23
CA ALA A 104 22.93 9.30 -0.03
C ALA A 104 23.40 9.31 1.45
N LYS A 105 24.71 9.17 1.66
CA LYS A 105 25.35 9.26 3.00
C LYS A 105 25.50 10.69 3.51
N LYS A 106 25.32 11.71 2.65
CA LYS A 106 25.44 13.15 2.99
C LYS A 106 24.54 13.49 4.18
N LYS A 107 25.05 14.24 5.16
CA LYS A 107 24.37 14.52 6.45
C LYS A 107 24.07 16.01 6.69
N THR A 108 23.95 16.82 5.64
CA THR A 108 23.50 18.21 5.84
C THR A 108 22.13 18.21 6.54
N SER A 109 21.94 19.13 7.49
CA SER A 109 20.76 19.15 8.38
C SER A 109 19.43 19.03 7.60
N HIS A 110 19.32 19.77 6.50
CA HIS A 110 18.15 19.77 5.61
C HIS A 110 17.87 18.39 4.98
N ILE A 111 18.90 17.71 4.45
CA ILE A 111 18.76 16.36 3.85
C ILE A 111 18.50 15.30 4.93
N ALA A 112 19.07 15.47 6.13
CA ALA A 112 18.79 14.60 7.26
C ALA A 112 17.32 14.69 7.69
N LEU A 113 16.79 15.91 7.83
CA LEU A 113 15.39 16.13 8.18
C LEU A 113 14.43 15.54 7.15
N ALA A 114 14.66 15.79 5.86
CA ALA A 114 13.81 15.25 4.78
C ALA A 114 13.75 13.70 4.81
N ARG A 115 14.89 13.03 5.04
CA ARG A 115 14.92 11.57 5.20
C ARG A 115 14.22 11.09 6.45
N GLN A 116 14.40 11.78 7.57
CA GLN A 116 13.74 11.42 8.83
C GLN A 116 12.22 11.49 8.68
N VAL A 117 11.72 12.55 8.05
CA VAL A 117 10.29 12.70 7.72
C VAL A 117 9.83 11.58 6.78
N ALA A 118 10.58 11.29 5.72
CA ALA A 118 10.22 10.22 4.79
C ALA A 118 10.18 8.84 5.49
N MET A 119 11.09 8.55 6.42
CA MET A 119 11.07 7.32 7.23
C MET A 119 9.88 7.27 8.18
N TYR A 120 9.56 8.38 8.85
CA TYR A 120 8.38 8.50 9.71
C TYR A 120 7.10 8.23 8.93
N LEU A 121 6.91 8.89 7.78
CA LEU A 121 5.74 8.67 6.92
C LEU A 121 5.71 7.24 6.37
N SER A 122 6.85 6.66 6.01
CA SER A 122 6.93 5.26 5.56
C SER A 122 6.49 4.28 6.65
N ARG A 123 6.80 4.60 7.91
CA ARG A 123 6.38 3.80 9.06
C ARG A 123 4.89 3.97 9.38
N SER A 124 4.33 5.16 9.17
CA SER A 124 2.94 5.49 9.51
C SER A 124 1.93 5.13 8.40
N LEU A 125 2.35 5.17 7.13
CA LEU A 125 1.45 5.05 5.97
C LEU A 125 1.61 3.72 5.22
N THR A 126 2.53 2.84 5.65
CA THR A 126 2.76 1.55 4.99
C THR A 126 2.92 0.42 6.01
N ASP A 127 2.63 -0.81 5.60
CA ASP A 127 2.87 -2.03 6.40
C ASP A 127 4.34 -2.49 6.42
N SER A 128 5.26 -1.65 5.94
CA SER A 128 6.68 -2.02 5.79
C SER A 128 7.38 -2.21 7.15
N SER A 129 8.18 -3.27 7.25
CA SER A 129 9.03 -3.49 8.42
C SER A 129 10.14 -2.44 8.50
N LEU A 130 10.66 -2.18 9.71
CA LEU A 130 11.77 -1.24 9.92
C LEU A 130 13.01 -1.59 9.08
N LYS A 131 13.27 -2.89 8.87
CA LYS A 131 14.37 -3.38 8.03
C LYS A 131 14.16 -3.04 6.55
N VAL A 132 12.94 -3.21 6.04
CA VAL A 132 12.58 -2.85 4.66
C VAL A 132 12.69 -1.33 4.46
N ILE A 133 12.16 -0.54 5.39
CA ILE A 133 12.28 0.92 5.37
C ILE A 133 13.77 1.31 5.33
N GLY A 134 14.57 0.83 6.29
CA GLY A 134 16.01 1.11 6.34
C GLY A 134 16.74 0.75 5.04
N GLY A 135 16.39 -0.40 4.43
CA GLY A 135 16.88 -0.83 3.12
C GLY A 135 16.64 0.21 2.02
N GLU A 136 15.42 0.70 1.90
CA GLU A 136 15.05 1.71 0.90
C GLU A 136 15.69 3.08 1.12
N PHE A 137 16.14 3.37 2.34
CA PHE A 137 16.92 4.56 2.64
C PHE A 137 18.43 4.26 2.63
N GLY A 138 18.92 3.57 1.60
CA GLY A 138 20.37 3.37 1.40
C GLY A 138 21.02 2.39 2.38
N GLY A 139 20.29 1.34 2.77
CA GLY A 139 20.81 0.27 3.64
C GLY A 139 21.03 0.69 5.09
N ARG A 140 20.18 1.58 5.61
CA ARG A 140 20.22 2.03 7.01
C ARG A 140 19.70 0.95 7.94
N ASP A 141 20.27 0.88 9.13
CA ASP A 141 19.84 -0.06 10.15
C ASP A 141 18.45 0.30 10.70
N HIS A 142 17.69 -0.71 11.14
CA HIS A 142 16.36 -0.54 11.74
C HIS A 142 16.36 0.44 12.92
N SER A 143 17.43 0.48 13.73
CA SER A 143 17.60 1.45 14.83
C SER A 143 17.65 2.90 14.33
N THR A 144 18.19 3.14 13.13
CA THR A 144 18.20 4.46 12.50
C THR A 144 16.79 4.91 12.13
N VAL A 145 15.93 3.99 11.68
CA VAL A 145 14.53 4.27 11.37
C VAL A 145 13.75 4.61 12.64
N ILE A 146 13.96 3.85 13.72
CA ILE A 146 13.35 4.13 15.04
C ILE A 146 13.72 5.54 15.50
N HIS A 147 15.02 5.85 15.53
CA HIS A 147 15.52 7.14 15.95
C HIS A 147 14.97 8.31 15.08
N ALA A 148 14.83 8.10 13.78
CA ALA A 148 14.23 9.07 12.88
C ALA A 148 12.75 9.33 13.23
N CYS A 149 11.97 8.27 13.45
CA CYS A 149 10.56 8.39 13.85
C CYS A 149 10.41 9.13 15.19
N ASP A 150 11.26 8.83 16.18
CA ASP A 150 11.23 9.48 17.49
C ASP A 150 11.58 10.98 17.41
N LEU A 151 12.54 11.34 16.56
CA LEU A 151 12.90 12.75 16.33
C LEU A 151 11.76 13.54 15.68
N VAL A 152 11.15 12.99 14.63
CA VAL A 152 10.04 13.63 13.93
C VAL A 152 8.84 13.77 14.86
N SER A 153 8.50 12.71 15.61
CA SER A 153 7.38 12.72 16.55
C SER A 153 7.57 13.78 17.64
N ARG A 154 8.76 13.85 18.25
CA ARG A 154 9.09 14.90 19.23
C ARG A 154 9.02 16.30 18.63
N LYS A 155 9.50 16.48 17.40
CA LYS A 155 9.44 17.78 16.71
C LYS A 155 8.00 18.20 16.40
N MET A 156 7.14 17.27 15.96
CA MET A 156 5.71 17.54 15.74
C MET A 156 4.97 17.90 17.05
N SER A 157 5.38 17.32 18.18
CA SER A 157 4.81 17.68 19.49
C SER A 157 5.27 19.05 19.98
N ALA A 158 6.48 19.49 19.60
CA ALA A 158 7.06 20.76 20.06
C ALA A 158 6.76 21.95 19.14
N ASP A 159 6.44 21.72 17.86
CA ASP A 159 6.29 22.74 16.83
C ASP A 159 5.02 22.49 16.01
N ALA A 160 3.97 23.26 16.28
CA ALA A 160 2.68 23.15 15.60
C ALA A 160 2.79 23.44 14.10
N GLY A 161 3.62 24.41 13.70
CA GLY A 161 3.82 24.74 12.29
C GLY A 161 4.56 23.63 11.54
N PHE A 162 5.46 22.91 12.21
CA PHE A 162 6.05 21.70 11.65
C PHE A 162 5.01 20.57 11.54
N ARG A 163 4.17 20.38 12.56
CA ARG A 163 3.09 19.38 12.53
C ARG A 163 2.15 19.59 11.33
N GLU A 164 1.63 20.80 11.14
CA GLU A 164 0.74 21.12 10.03
C GLU A 164 1.37 20.80 8.66
N LYS A 165 2.67 21.09 8.50
CA LYS A 165 3.42 20.75 7.28
C LYS A 165 3.48 19.25 7.04
N ILE A 166 3.74 18.44 8.07
CA ILE A 166 3.81 16.99 7.94
C ILE A 166 2.41 16.39 7.71
N ASP A 167 1.39 16.89 8.38
CA ASP A 167 0.01 16.45 8.20
C ASP A 167 -0.49 16.76 6.78
N SER A 168 -0.16 17.94 6.24
CA SER A 168 -0.44 18.31 4.85
C SER A 168 0.29 17.42 3.83
N LEU A 169 1.57 17.14 4.05
CA LEU A 169 2.35 16.22 3.21
C LEU A 169 1.75 14.80 3.24
N SER A 170 1.39 14.31 4.44
CA SER A 170 0.72 13.03 4.63
C SER A 170 -0.62 12.96 3.88
N ALA A 171 -1.44 14.01 3.96
CA ALA A 171 -2.68 14.08 3.19
C ALA A 171 -2.41 14.01 1.68
N SER A 172 -1.42 14.75 1.16
CA SER A 172 -1.08 14.75 -0.27
C SER A 172 -0.53 13.43 -0.84
N LEU A 173 -0.25 12.46 0.04
CA LEU A 173 0.13 11.09 -0.29
C LEU A 173 -1.10 10.17 -0.38
N LEU A 174 -2.20 10.54 0.29
CA LEU A 174 -3.43 9.75 0.39
C LEU A 174 -4.52 10.19 -0.58
N TYR A 175 -4.30 11.27 -1.34
CA TYR A 175 -5.24 11.85 -2.33
C TYR A 175 -4.47 12.21 -3.60
#